data_AF-A0A7L9K406-F1
#
_entry.id   AF-A0A7L9K406-F1
#
_cell.length_a   1.000
_cell.length_b   1.000
_cell.length_c   1.000
_cell.angle_alpha   90.00
_cell.angle_beta   90.00
_cell.angle_gamma   90.00
#
_symmetry.space_group_name_H-M   'P 1'
#
loop_
_entity.id
_entity.type
_entity.pdbx_description
1 polymer ?
#
loop_
_entity_poly.entity_id
_entity_poly.type
_entity_poly.pdbx_seq_one_letter_code
_entity_poly.pdbx_strand_id
1 'polypeptide(L)' 'KVHVIFRDFPILGECSLKVDQAARAVHMINPNKYIDLYYAALHYKQQFNEESI' A
#
# COMPACT_ATOMS: atom_id res chain seq x y z
N LYS A 1 12.06 18.01 13.61
CA LYS A 1 10.94 17.09 13.32
C LYS A 1 11.14 16.56 11.90
N VAL A 2 11.24 15.25 11.72
CA VAL A 2 11.50 14.64 10.40
C VAL A 2 10.16 14.30 9.75
N HIS A 3 10.03 14.57 8.46
CA HIS A 3 8.88 14.18 7.65
C HIS A 3 9.35 13.18 6.59
N VAL A 4 8.59 12.09 6.43
CA VAL A 4 8.86 11.04 5.44
C VAL A 4 7.71 11.03 4.45
N ILE A 5 8.03 11.02 3.16
CA ILE A 5 7.06 10.92 2.07
C ILE A 5 7.23 9.54 1.45
N PHE A 6 6.18 8.74 1.49
CA PHE A 6 6.15 7.43 0.84
C PHE A 6 5.81 7.62 -0.64
N ARG A 7 6.60 6.98 -1.50
CA ARG A 7 6.43 6.99 -2.96
C ARG A 7 6.34 5.54 -3.42
N ASP A 8 5.12 5.05 -3.48
CA ASP A 8 4.82 3.70 -3.91
C ASP A 8 5.18 3.53 -5.39
N PHE A 9 5.94 2.47 -5.70
CA PHE A 9 6.49 2.21 -7.04
C PHE A 9 6.17 0.76 -7.47
N PRO A 10 4.98 0.53 -8.03
CA PRO A 10 4.48 -0.83 -8.30
C PRO A 10 5.09 -1.44 -9.57
N ILE A 11 6.38 -1.78 -9.53
CA ILE A 11 7.11 -2.38 -10.66
C ILE A 11 7.07 -3.91 -10.72
N LEU A 12 6.49 -4.55 -9.70
CA LEU A 12 6.46 -6.02 -9.57
C LEU A 12 5.18 -6.67 -10.13
N GLY A 13 4.45 -5.95 -11.00
CA GLY A 13 3.28 -6.46 -11.72
C GLY A 13 1.93 -5.91 -11.22
N GLU A 14 0.86 -6.42 -11.82
CA GLU A 14 -0.51 -5.88 -11.66
C GLU A 14 -1.00 -5.86 -10.21
N CYS A 15 -0.69 -6.90 -9.43
CA CYS A 15 -1.10 -6.95 -8.03
C CYS A 15 -0.40 -5.86 -7.18
N SER A 16 0.83 -5.48 -7.53
CA SER A 16 1.49 -4.34 -6.87
C SER A 16 0.79 -3.02 -7.22
N LEU A 17 0.32 -2.87 -8.45
CA LEU A 17 -0.43 -1.68 -8.88
C LEU A 17 -1.78 -1.58 -8.16
N LYS A 18 -2.49 -2.70 -8.01
CA LYS A 18 -3.77 -2.75 -7.28
C LYS A 18 -3.58 -2.39 -5.79
N VAL A 19 -2.53 -2.89 -5.14
CA VAL A 19 -2.20 -2.52 -3.74
C VAL A 19 -1.84 -1.04 -3.61
N ASP A 20 -1.04 -0.48 -4.52
CA ASP A 20 -0.72 0.95 -4.54
C ASP A 20 -1.99 1.81 -4.69
N GLN A 21 -2.89 1.44 -5.60
CA GLN A 21 -4.18 2.13 -5.78
C GLN A 21 -5.04 2.07 -4.52
N ALA A 22 -5.13 0.90 -3.87
CA ALA A 22 -5.85 0.74 -2.61
C ALA A 22 -5.23 1.60 -1.50
N ALA A 23 -3.90 1.63 -1.39
CA ALA A 23 -3.20 2.44 -0.40
C ALA A 23 -3.44 3.94 -0.61
N ARG A 24 -3.42 4.42 -1.86
CA ARG A 24 -3.77 5.80 -2.18
C ARG A 24 -5.22 6.12 -1.85
N ALA A 25 -6.16 5.22 -2.16
CA ALA A 25 -7.57 5.40 -1.82
C ALA A 25 -7.77 5.52 -0.30
N VAL A 26 -7.12 4.66 0.50
CA VAL A 26 -7.13 4.74 1.97
C VAL A 26 -6.52 6.07 2.44
N HIS A 27 -5.41 6.51 1.87
CA HIS A 27 -4.81 7.80 2.23
C HIS A 27 -5.73 8.98 1.95
N MET A 28 -6.45 8.98 0.81
CA MET A 28 -7.39 10.05 0.46
C MET A 28 -8.61 10.11 1.37
N ILE A 29 -9.13 8.97 1.81
CA ILE A 29 -10.30 8.88 2.70
C ILE A 29 -9.89 9.11 4.16
N ASN A 30 -8.81 8.48 4.59
CA ASN A 30 -8.31 8.53 5.97
C ASN A 30 -6.77 8.43 5.99
N PRO A 31 -6.07 9.58 5.96
CA PRO A 31 -4.61 9.62 5.97
C PRO A 31 -3.97 8.86 7.14
N ASN A 32 -4.64 8.80 8.30
CA ASN A 32 -4.13 8.12 9.50
C ASN A 32 -4.09 6.60 9.34
N LYS A 33 -4.87 6.03 8.40
CA LYS A 33 -4.92 4.59 8.14
C LYS A 33 -3.93 4.12 7.07
N TYR A 34 -3.31 5.05 6.34
CA TYR A 34 -2.33 4.71 5.31
C TYR A 34 -1.15 3.91 5.88
N ILE A 35 -0.62 4.33 7.04
CA ILE A 35 0.56 3.70 7.62
C ILE A 35 0.26 2.28 8.13
N ASP A 36 -0.94 2.06 8.68
CA ASP A 36 -1.39 0.73 9.13
C ASP A 36 -1.42 -0.24 7.95
N LEU A 37 -2.02 0.19 6.83
CA LEU A 37 -2.09 -0.61 5.61
C LEU A 37 -0.70 -0.83 4.99
N TYR A 38 0.13 0.21 4.97
CA TYR A 38 1.49 0.14 4.43
C TYR A 38 2.32 -0.94 5.13
N TYR A 39 2.30 -0.97 6.47
CA TYR A 39 2.98 -2.02 7.23
C TYR A 39 2.33 -3.40 7.06
N ALA A 40 1.00 -3.48 7.01
CA ALA A 40 0.32 -4.75 6.74
C ALA A 40 0.75 -5.35 5.39
N ALA A 41 0.84 -4.52 4.35
CA ALA A 41 1.26 -4.93 3.02
C ALA A 41 2.74 -5.36 2.98
N LEU A 42 3.63 -4.64 3.67
CA LEU A 42 5.05 -5.03 3.76
C LEU A 42 5.29 -6.34 4.53
N HIS A 43 4.46 -6.62 5.53
CA HIS A 43 4.58 -7.85 6.33
C HIS A 43 3.93 -9.07 5.66
N TYR A 44 3.17 -8.87 4.59
CA TYR A 44 2.57 -9.93 3.81
C TYR A 44 3.65 -10.66 2.98
N LYS A 45 3.96 -11.91 3.36
CA LYS A 45 5.09 -12.67 2.79
C LYS A 45 4.77 -13.34 1.45
N GLN A 46 3.50 -13.36 1.05
CA GLN A 46 3.06 -14.00 -0.17
C GLN A 46 2.88 -12.96 -1.29
N GLN A 47 2.83 -13.43 -2.53
CA GLN A 47 2.43 -12.57 -3.64
C GLN A 47 0.95 -12.18 -3.45
N PHE A 48 0.64 -10.90 -3.60
CA PHE A 48 -0.74 -10.44 -3.61
C PHE A 48 -1.50 -11.08 -4.77
N ASN A 49 -2.75 -11.44 -4.52
CA ASN A 49 -3.74 -11.93 -5.47
C ASN A 49 -5.09 -11.19 -5.25
N GLU A 50 -6.08 -11.44 -6.10
CA GLU A 50 -7.37 -10.72 -6.04
C GLU A 50 -8.18 -10.98 -4.77
N GLU A 51 -7.94 -12.07 -4.04
CA GLU A 51 -8.62 -12.36 -2.78
C GLU A 51 -7.96 -11.66 -1.58
N SER A 52 -6.70 -11.23 -1.74
CA SER A 52 -5.88 -10.62 -0.69
C SER A 52 -5.79 -9.09 -0.75
N ILE A 53 -6.29 -8.48 -1.84
CA ILE A 53 -6.31 -7.03 -2.08
C ILE A 53 -7.71 -6.51 -1.84
#